data_AF-A0A396QJD6-F1
#
_entry.id   AF-A0A396QJD6-F1
#
_cell.length_a   1.000
_cell.length_b   1.000
_cell.length_c   1.000
_cell.angle_alpha   90.00
_cell.angle_beta   90.00
_cell.angle_gamma   90.00
#
_symmetry.space_group_name_H-M   'P 1'
#
loop_
_entity.id
_entity.type
_entity.pdbx_description
1 polymer ?
#
loop_
_entity_poly.entity_id
_entity_poly.type
_entity_poly.pdbx_seq_one_letter_code
_entity_poly.pdbx_strand_id
1 'polypeptide(L)' 'MSHWLSKEDPVYYKRALKGLVAEAEENGLEVFAKSSIEGTMLYFRDSMGECAGVKIELREGRP' A
#
# COMPACT_ATOMS: atom_id res chain seq x y z
N MET A 1 -20.68 11.09 15.25
CA MET A 1 -19.68 12.04 14.72
C MET A 1 -18.47 11.23 14.30
N SER A 2 -18.28 11.01 13.00
CA SER A 2 -17.02 10.43 12.51
C SER A 2 -15.95 11.51 12.62
N HIS A 3 -15.03 11.38 13.58
CA HIS A 3 -13.80 12.16 13.55
C HIS A 3 -13.03 11.74 12.30
N TRP A 4 -13.06 12.58 11.27
CA TRP A 4 -12.19 12.43 10.12
C TRP A 4 -10.76 12.57 10.64
N LEU A 5 -9.93 11.53 10.47
CA LEU A 5 -8.53 11.58 10.88
C LEU A 5 -7.83 12.69 10.09
N SER A 6 -6.98 13.46 10.76
CA SER A 6 -6.17 14.48 10.10
C SER A 6 -5.22 13.85 9.09
N LYS A 7 -4.92 14.56 8.00
CA LYS A 7 -3.86 14.16 7.05
C LYS A 7 -2.45 14.25 7.66
N GLU A 8 -2.31 14.87 8.82
CA GLU A 8 -1.05 14.87 9.57
C GLU A 8 -0.93 13.66 10.50
N ASP A 9 -2.03 12.94 10.74
CA ASP A 9 -2.03 11.74 11.58
C ASP A 9 -1.58 10.52 10.76
N PRO A 10 -0.49 9.82 11.13
CA PRO A 10 -0.06 8.61 10.42
C PRO A 10 -1.13 7.51 10.38
N VAL A 11 -2.08 7.49 11.33
CA VAL A 11 -3.20 6.56 11.34
C VAL A 11 -4.14 6.78 10.15
N TYR A 12 -4.27 8.01 9.64
CA TYR A 12 -5.05 8.29 8.44
C TYR A 12 -4.56 7.45 7.26
N TYR A 13 -3.26 7.52 6.96
CA TYR A 13 -2.67 6.80 5.83
C TYR A 13 -2.70 5.29 6.02
N LYS A 14 -2.49 4.81 7.24
CA LYS A 14 -2.67 3.39 7.57
C LYS A 14 -4.08 2.91 7.24
N ARG A 15 -5.11 3.66 7.62
CA ARG A 15 -6.51 3.29 7.34
C ARG A 15 -6.84 3.38 5.85
N ALA A 16 -6.37 4.43 5.18
CA ALA A 16 -6.56 4.58 3.73
C ALA A 16 -5.92 3.42 2.95
N LEU A 17 -4.67 3.07 3.26
CA LEU A 17 -3.98 1.96 2.60
C LEU A 17 -4.66 0.61 2.88
N LYS A 18 -5.10 0.36 4.12
CA LYS A 18 -5.87 -0.85 4.45
C LYS A 18 -7.18 -0.93 3.66
N GLY A 19 -7.88 0.20 3.49
CA GLY A 19 -9.10 0.27 2.69
C GLY A 19 -8.83 -0.10 1.23
N LEU A 20 -7.79 0.48 0.64
CA LEU A 20 -7.39 0.20 -0.75
C LEU A 20 -6.98 -1.27 -0.95
N VAL A 21 -6.27 -1.86 0.00
CA VAL A 21 -5.89 -3.29 -0.07
C VAL A 21 -7.13 -4.17 -0.02
N ALA A 22 -8.04 -3.92 0.93
CA ALA A 22 -9.29 -4.68 1.04
C ALA A 22 -10.16 -4.53 -0.22
N GLU A 23 -10.29 -3.32 -0.76
CA GLU A 23 -11.03 -3.08 -2.01
C GLU A 23 -10.41 -3.83 -3.19
N ALA A 24 -9.08 -3.85 -3.32
CA ALA A 24 -8.41 -4.61 -4.36
C ALA A 24 -8.66 -6.13 -4.23
N GLU A 25 -8.56 -6.68 -3.02
CA GLU A 25 -8.83 -8.09 -2.73
C GLU A 25 -10.30 -8.47 -3.01
N GLU A 26 -11.25 -7.62 -2.61
CA GLU A 26 -12.69 -7.78 -2.88
C GLU A 26 -13.00 -7.77 -4.39
N ASN A 27 -12.20 -7.07 -5.18
CA ASN A 27 -12.29 -7.05 -6.65
C ASN A 27 -11.44 -8.15 -7.33
N GLY A 28 -10.95 -9.13 -6.57
CA GLY A 28 -10.27 -10.31 -7.10
C GLY A 28 -8.79 -10.11 -7.45
N LEU A 29 -8.18 -9.02 -7.00
CA LEU A 29 -6.73 -8.82 -7.14
C LEU A 29 -5.99 -9.49 -5.99
N GLU A 30 -4.87 -10.14 -6.30
CA GLU A 30 -3.91 -10.57 -5.30
C GLU A 30 -3.00 -9.40 -4.91
N VAL A 31 -2.94 -9.08 -3.62
CA VAL A 31 -2.07 -8.04 -3.07
C VAL A 31 -0.92 -8.67 -2.30
N PHE A 32 0.33 -8.34 -2.67
CA PHE A 32 1.51 -8.87 -2.00
C PHE A 32 2.65 -7.86 -2.00
N ALA A 33 3.56 -7.97 -1.02
CA ALA A 33 4.71 -7.06 -0.90
C ALA A 33 6.03 -7.82 -1.03
N LYS A 34 7.02 -7.17 -1.65
CA LYS A 34 8.40 -7.67 -1.72
C LYS A 34 9.36 -6.57 -1.29
N SER A 35 10.21 -6.87 -0.32
CA SER A 35 11.28 -5.99 0.11
C SER A 35 12.59 -6.30 -0.62
N SER A 36 13.34 -5.26 -0.95
CA SER A 36 14.70 -5.31 -1.50
C SER A 36 15.57 -4.25 -0.82
N ILE A 37 16.86 -4.22 -1.18
CA ILE A 37 17.79 -3.18 -0.72
C ILE A 37 17.42 -1.77 -1.17
N GLU A 38 16.52 -1.64 -2.16
CA GLU A 38 16.13 -0.34 -2.71
C GLU A 38 14.78 0.16 -2.19
N GLY A 39 14.04 -0.65 -1.44
CA GLY A 39 12.65 -0.35 -1.12
C GLY A 39 11.78 -1.56 -0.81
N THR A 40 10.53 -1.25 -0.48
CA THR A 40 9.44 -2.23 -0.47
C THR A 40 8.51 -1.93 -1.62
N MET A 41 8.26 -2.92 -2.48
CA MET A 41 7.26 -2.83 -3.55
C MET A 41 5.97 -3.50 -3.06
N LEU A 42 4.84 -2.80 -3.17
CA LEU A 42 3.49 -3.35 -3.00
C LEU A 42 2.90 -3.63 -4.39
N TYR A 43 2.54 -4.87 -4.66
CA TYR A 43 2.02 -5.34 -5.94
C TYR A 43 0.53 -5.64 -5.86
N PHE A 44 -0.13 -5.47 -7.01
CA PHE A 44 -1.51 -5.83 -7.29
C PHE A 44 -1.49 -6.66 -8.57
N ARG A 45 -1.96 -7.90 -8.48
CA ARG A 45 -1.93 -8.86 -9.59
C ARG A 45 -3.32 -9.39 -9.88
N ASP A 46 -3.71 -9.41 -11.14
CA ASP A 46 -4.96 -10.00 -11.57
C ASP A 46 -4.85 -11.52 -11.79
N SER A 47 -5.98 -12.17 -12.07
CA SER A 47 -6.01 -13.61 -12.35
C SER A 47 -5.34 -14.03 -13.67
N MET A 48 -5.08 -13.08 -14.57
CA MET A 48 -4.41 -13.32 -15.85
C MET A 48 -2.89 -13.17 -15.74
N GLY A 49 -2.39 -12.70 -14.61
CA GLY A 49 -0.97 -12.50 -14.33
C GLY A 49 -0.47 -11.09 -14.65
N GLU A 50 -1.34 -10.16 -15.07
CA GLU A 50 -0.98 -8.75 -15.17
C GLU A 50 -0.71 -8.20 -13.77
N CYS A 51 0.37 -7.42 -13.64
CA CYS A 51 0.88 -7.00 -12.35
C CYS A 51 1.31 -5.53 -12.39
N ALA A 52 0.79 -4.74 -11.45
CA ALA A 52 1.20 -3.36 -11.22
C ALA A 52 1.72 -3.22 -9.78
N GLY A 53 2.63 -2.27 -9.54
CA GLY A 53 3.17 -2.08 -8.19
C GLY A 53 3.60 -0.65 -7.89
N VAL A 54 3.63 -0.33 -6.60
CA VAL A 54 4.10 0.95 -6.06
C VAL A 54 5.33 0.73 -5.18
N LYS A 55 6.42 1.47 -5.47
CA LYS A 55 7.68 1.39 -4.73
C LYS A 55 7.69 2.41 -3.59
N ILE A 56 7.92 1.92 -2.39
CA ILE A 56 8.31 2.75 -1.24
C ILE A 56 9.83 2.69 -1.18
N GLU A 57 10.49 3.77 -1.59
CA GLU A 57 11.95 3.86 -1.60
C GLU A 57 12.50 3.91 -0.17
N LEU A 58 13.58 3.16 0.08
CA LEU A 58 14.37 3.38 1.28
C LEU A 58 15.12 4.69 1.10
N ARG A 59 14.78 5.69 1.91
CA ARG A 59 15.58 6.91 1.98
C ARG A 59 16.80 6.62 2.85
N GLU A 60 17.99 6.57 2.25
CA GLU A 60 19.22 6.65 3.02
C GLU A 60 19.26 7.98 3.76
N GLY A 61 19.25 7.92 5.09
CA GLY A 61 19.49 9.07 5.96
C GLY A 61 18.42 10.16 5.93
N ARG A 62 17.51 10.12 6.92
CA ARG A 62 17.18 11.28 7.75
C ARG A 62 16.56 10.77 9.06
N PRO A 63 16.80 11.48 10.19
CA PRO A 63 17.03 10.93 11.53
C PRO A 63 15.92 10.04 12.08
#